data_AF-Q38AX0-F1
#
_entry.id   AF-Q38AX0-F1
#
_cell.length_a   1.000
_cell.length_b   1.000
_cell.length_c   1.000
_cell.angle_alpha   90.00
_cell.angle_beta   90.00
_cell.angle_gamma   90.00
#
_symmetry.space_group_name_H-M   'P 1'
#
loop_
_entity.id
_entity.type
_entity.pdbx_description
1 polymer ?
#
loop_
_entity_poly.entity_id
_entity_poly.type
_entity_poly.pdbx_seq_one_letter_code
_entity_poly.pdbx_strand_id
1 'polypeptide(L)'
;MSSETVAIQTLLEAFEESSERINALYNKVKSAGDDCKERATTIDVFRVLHDCFVFHTDTLQNQIDALKTYEEQEAENIEEEVEELEKELHLLDRISRGCDDAGCPLPSVNDVSLAAYQAFVTRSVDLSAQLSVMLEGLRHILTLTPPRLSKAQSIVTWLGVANKATWSAKEKQLNASWKSLEEDARLASASMDEPSLVAVRQLLSDVMQLGKKAVSAVGSGSRAETERARDVEHLGSQQRRLVLWCRQQQANLDVLTEPDHIQEFCKSLLEHYNVMSDNYHVVLEKAEPYMDNETVQEWLLEASEAWLHLQVKALEQFRRTLFEVHQDSLLEDQVEGQSAFCLQLGTVLGALECTLTPWCEVRSSACGRCIQLLDSCRELRGMMPEYEKLSRQLLELTDRLRIDREAYDCYRAAALSHVTYLSSSAELLAEAARRKGEYKACVYELQEWAVKKVRCDSWRNIRDKVRDIKDLLEQDQLLQRHRGEPV
;
A
#
# COMPACT_ATOMS: atom_id res chain seq x y z
N MET A 1 22.15 -15.60 -1.71
CA MET A 1 23.37 -14.90 -2.18
C MET A 1 23.17 -14.64 -3.66
N SER A 2 23.33 -13.39 -4.12
CA SER A 2 23.12 -13.07 -5.54
C SER A 2 24.22 -13.72 -6.39
N SER A 3 23.92 -14.00 -7.66
CA SER A 3 24.90 -14.52 -8.62
C SER A 3 26.18 -13.67 -8.65
N GLU A 4 26.05 -12.36 -8.51
CA GLU A 4 27.15 -11.40 -8.44
C GLU A 4 28.06 -11.62 -7.22
N THR A 5 27.50 -11.82 -6.01
CA THR A 5 28.32 -12.08 -4.82
C THR A 5 29.18 -13.33 -4.96
N VAL A 6 28.68 -14.37 -5.64
CA VAL A 6 29.45 -15.60 -5.89
C VAL A 6 30.59 -15.33 -6.87
N ALA A 7 30.31 -14.60 -7.96
CA ALA A 7 31.32 -14.28 -8.97
C ALA A 7 32.46 -13.39 -8.41
N ILE A 8 32.13 -12.40 -7.56
CA ILE A 8 33.13 -11.55 -6.89
C ILE A 8 34.01 -12.39 -5.94
N GLN A 9 33.41 -13.33 -5.18
CA GLN A 9 34.20 -14.20 -4.31
C GLN A 9 35.15 -15.10 -5.11
N THR A 10 34.69 -15.68 -6.22
CA THR A 10 35.55 -16.49 -7.09
C THR A 10 36.72 -15.69 -7.66
N LEU A 11 36.51 -14.40 -7.99
CA LEU A 11 37.58 -13.51 -8.47
C LEU A 11 38.61 -13.22 -7.37
N LEU A 12 38.16 -12.96 -6.13
CA LEU A 12 39.05 -12.73 -5.00
C LEU A 12 39.89 -13.96 -4.65
N GLU A 13 39.30 -15.15 -4.66
CA GLU A 13 40.01 -16.41 -4.42
C GLU A 13 41.08 -16.68 -5.49
N ALA A 14 40.74 -16.47 -6.77
CA ALA A 14 41.70 -16.62 -7.88
C ALA A 14 42.84 -15.58 -7.79
N PHE A 15 42.54 -14.37 -7.32
CA PHE A 15 43.55 -13.34 -7.08
C PHE A 15 44.51 -13.73 -5.96
N GLU A 16 43.99 -14.20 -4.82
CA GLU A 16 44.80 -14.62 -3.67
C GLU A 16 45.72 -15.79 -4.03
N GLU A 17 45.20 -16.85 -4.66
CA GLU A 17 45.99 -18.03 -5.06
C GLU A 17 47.14 -17.64 -6.00
N SER A 18 46.86 -16.79 -6.99
CA SER A 18 47.86 -16.35 -7.94
C SER A 18 48.90 -15.43 -7.30
N SER A 19 48.47 -14.50 -6.43
CA SER A 19 49.36 -13.61 -5.69
C SER A 19 50.32 -14.39 -4.78
N GLU A 20 49.83 -15.43 -4.10
CA GLU A 20 50.67 -16.34 -3.32
C GLU A 20 51.71 -17.05 -4.18
N ARG A 21 51.31 -17.53 -5.37
CA ARG A 21 52.20 -18.20 -6.31
C ARG A 21 53.29 -17.27 -6.85
N ILE A 22 52.92 -16.04 -7.24
CA ILE A 22 53.86 -15.00 -7.68
C ILE A 22 54.82 -14.63 -6.54
N ASN A 23 54.31 -14.44 -5.32
CA ASN A 23 55.14 -14.15 -4.14
C ASN A 23 56.10 -15.30 -3.81
N ALA A 24 55.66 -16.55 -3.91
CA ALA A 24 56.50 -17.71 -3.69
C ALA A 24 57.65 -17.78 -4.71
N LEU A 25 57.36 -17.53 -6.00
CA LEU A 25 58.37 -17.47 -7.06
C LEU A 25 59.32 -16.29 -6.86
N TYR A 26 58.81 -15.10 -6.53
CA TYR A 26 59.62 -13.93 -6.24
C TYR A 26 60.56 -14.16 -5.05
N ASN A 27 60.06 -14.75 -3.96
CA ASN A 27 60.88 -15.10 -2.80
C ASN A 27 61.94 -16.16 -3.14
N LYS A 28 61.61 -17.10 -4.03
CA LYS A 28 62.57 -18.09 -4.54
C LYS A 28 63.71 -17.41 -5.31
N VAL A 29 63.39 -16.47 -6.22
CA VAL A 29 64.39 -15.63 -6.91
C VAL A 29 65.24 -14.86 -5.92
N LYS A 30 64.62 -14.23 -4.92
CA LYS A 30 65.31 -13.43 -3.91
C LYS A 30 66.26 -14.26 -3.05
N SER A 31 65.93 -15.54 -2.80
CA SER A 31 66.74 -16.47 -2.02
C SER A 31 67.87 -17.12 -2.82
N ALA A 32 67.73 -17.22 -4.15
CA ALA A 32 68.80 -17.61 -5.05
C ALA A 32 69.79 -16.45 -5.11
N GLY A 33 70.74 -16.46 -4.18
CA GLY A 33 71.75 -15.42 -4.03
C GLY A 33 72.54 -15.20 -5.32
N ASP A 34 73.25 -14.08 -5.38
CA ASP A 34 73.97 -13.58 -6.57
C ASP A 34 75.20 -14.42 -6.96
N ASP A 35 75.25 -15.69 -6.54
CA ASP A 35 76.33 -16.61 -6.84
C ASP A 35 76.29 -16.97 -8.33
N CYS A 36 77.37 -16.64 -9.05
CA CYS A 36 77.49 -16.80 -10.51
C CYS A 36 77.14 -18.20 -11.05
N LYS A 37 77.17 -19.24 -10.21
CA LYS A 37 76.79 -20.61 -10.62
C LYS A 37 75.28 -20.81 -10.70
N GLU A 38 74.48 -19.97 -10.06
CA GLU A 38 73.00 -20.04 -10.06
C GLU A 38 72.35 -19.13 -11.12
N ARG A 39 73.13 -18.37 -11.91
CA ARG A 39 72.57 -17.39 -12.86
C ARG A 39 71.61 -18.01 -13.90
N ALA A 40 71.89 -19.24 -14.35
CA ALA A 40 70.99 -19.95 -15.27
C ALA A 40 69.66 -20.32 -14.60
N THR A 41 69.71 -20.87 -13.37
CA THR A 41 68.52 -21.14 -12.56
C THR A 41 67.74 -19.87 -12.26
N THR A 42 68.40 -18.74 -11.99
CA THR A 42 67.75 -17.46 -11.75
C THR A 42 66.99 -16.97 -12.99
N ILE A 43 67.58 -17.08 -14.19
CA ILE A 43 66.91 -16.73 -15.46
C ILE A 43 65.66 -17.59 -15.69
N ASP A 44 65.77 -18.90 -15.46
CA ASP A 44 64.62 -19.81 -15.62
C ASP A 44 63.51 -19.49 -14.62
N VAL A 45 63.85 -19.17 -13.37
CA VAL A 45 62.84 -18.74 -12.38
C VAL A 45 62.23 -17.40 -12.78
N PHE A 46 62.99 -16.44 -13.32
CA PHE A 46 62.43 -15.18 -13.83
C PHE A 46 61.48 -15.38 -15.00
N ARG A 47 61.77 -16.32 -15.91
CA ARG A 47 60.84 -16.68 -16.99
C ARG A 47 59.56 -17.27 -16.44
N VAL A 48 59.65 -18.22 -15.50
CA VAL A 48 58.47 -18.79 -14.86
C VAL A 48 57.67 -17.71 -14.10
N LEU A 49 58.34 -16.76 -13.45
CA LEU A 49 57.68 -15.63 -12.79
C LEU A 49 56.95 -14.73 -13.80
N HIS A 50 57.60 -14.39 -14.92
CA HIS A 50 56.99 -13.60 -15.98
C HIS A 50 55.78 -14.31 -16.58
N ASP A 51 55.90 -15.60 -16.90
CA ASP A 51 54.81 -16.38 -17.49
C ASP A 51 53.65 -16.52 -16.51
N CYS A 52 53.94 -16.70 -15.21
CA CYS A 52 52.91 -16.67 -14.17
C CYS A 52 52.25 -15.28 -14.06
N PHE A 53 53.01 -14.19 -14.20
CA PHE A 53 52.46 -12.84 -14.16
C PHE A 53 51.55 -12.56 -15.35
N VAL A 54 51.98 -12.89 -16.58
CA VAL A 54 51.16 -12.74 -17.79
C VAL A 54 49.90 -13.60 -17.71
N PHE A 55 50.04 -14.87 -17.31
CA PHE A 55 48.89 -15.74 -17.11
C PHE A 55 47.90 -15.18 -16.08
N HIS A 56 48.43 -14.57 -15.00
CA HIS A 56 47.61 -13.94 -13.97
C HIS A 56 46.86 -12.71 -14.51
N THR A 57 47.54 -11.82 -15.22
CA THR A 57 46.92 -10.62 -15.80
C THR A 57 45.85 -10.99 -16.81
N ASP A 58 46.10 -11.98 -17.67
CA ASP A 58 45.12 -12.46 -18.65
C ASP A 58 43.91 -13.10 -17.96
N THR A 59 44.14 -13.89 -16.91
CA THR A 59 43.06 -14.53 -16.15
C THR A 59 42.17 -13.49 -15.46
N LEU A 60 42.79 -12.49 -14.82
CA LEU A 60 42.04 -11.39 -14.19
C LEU A 60 41.27 -10.57 -15.20
N GLN A 61 41.89 -10.24 -16.34
CA GLN A 61 41.23 -9.48 -17.40
C GLN A 61 39.98 -10.22 -17.89
N ASN A 62 40.10 -11.53 -18.19
CA ASN A 62 38.96 -12.35 -18.60
C ASN A 62 37.85 -12.43 -17.54
N GLN A 63 38.19 -12.44 -16.24
CA GLN A 63 37.20 -12.45 -15.16
C GLN A 63 36.55 -11.08 -14.94
N ILE A 64 37.30 -9.99 -15.10
CA ILE A 64 36.76 -8.62 -15.09
C ILE A 64 35.78 -8.45 -16.26
N ASP A 65 36.17 -8.89 -17.46
CA ASP A 65 35.31 -8.84 -18.64
C ASP A 65 34.05 -9.70 -18.46
N ALA A 66 34.13 -10.82 -17.74
CA ALA A 66 32.96 -11.64 -17.40
C ALA A 66 32.04 -11.01 -16.34
N LEU A 67 32.54 -10.06 -15.55
CA LEU A 67 31.78 -9.31 -14.55
C LEU A 67 31.22 -7.99 -15.08
N LYS A 68 31.67 -7.54 -16.26
CA LYS A 68 31.14 -6.33 -16.88
C LYS A 68 29.63 -6.45 -16.98
N THR A 69 28.97 -5.45 -16.41
CA THR A 69 27.52 -5.33 -16.53
C THR A 69 27.17 -5.09 -18.00
N TYR A 70 25.94 -5.44 -18.40
CA TYR A 70 25.46 -5.15 -19.77
C TYR A 70 25.67 -3.68 -20.14
N GLU A 71 25.54 -2.77 -19.18
CA GLU A 71 25.74 -1.33 -19.32
C GLU A 71 27.20 -0.95 -19.57
N GLU A 72 28.17 -1.59 -18.90
CA GLU A 72 29.61 -1.37 -19.14
C GLU A 72 30.04 -1.92 -20.51
N GLN A 73 29.52 -3.08 -20.89
CA GLN A 73 29.75 -3.64 -22.22
C GLN A 73 29.16 -2.74 -23.31
N GLU A 74 27.98 -2.17 -23.06
CA GLU A 74 27.33 -1.20 -23.95
C GLU A 74 28.17 0.08 -24.05
N ALA A 75 28.76 0.56 -22.95
CA ALA A 75 29.64 1.73 -22.97
C ALA A 75 30.91 1.52 -23.81
N GLU A 76 31.59 0.36 -23.69
CA GLU A 76 32.77 0.06 -24.52
C GLU A 76 32.42 -0.05 -26.01
N ASN A 77 31.29 -0.68 -26.34
CA ASN A 77 30.81 -0.74 -27.73
C ASN A 77 30.51 0.66 -28.28
N ILE A 78 29.96 1.55 -27.46
CA ILE A 78 29.72 2.95 -27.83
C ILE A 78 31.03 3.69 -28.04
N GLU A 79 32.06 3.46 -27.21
CA GLU A 79 33.38 4.08 -27.39
C GLU A 79 34.05 3.63 -28.70
N GLU A 80 33.97 2.34 -29.04
CA GLU A 80 34.47 1.83 -30.33
C GLU A 80 33.68 2.42 -31.52
N GLU A 81 32.35 2.48 -31.43
CA GLU A 81 31.49 3.12 -32.43
C GLU A 81 31.82 4.62 -32.58
N VAL A 82 32.10 5.32 -31.48
CA VAL A 82 32.54 6.73 -31.51
C VAL A 82 33.90 6.87 -32.19
N GLU A 83 34.88 5.99 -31.92
CA GLU A 83 36.19 6.05 -32.58
C GLU A 83 36.08 5.76 -34.09
N GLU A 84 35.20 4.84 -34.49
CA GLU A 84 34.90 4.58 -35.91
C GLU A 84 34.22 5.78 -36.57
N LEU A 85 33.22 6.37 -35.92
CA LEU A 85 32.54 7.57 -36.40
C LEU A 85 33.47 8.78 -36.47
N GLU A 86 34.42 8.94 -35.56
CA GLU A 86 35.45 9.99 -35.62
C GLU A 86 36.40 9.80 -36.80
N LYS A 87 36.81 8.55 -37.09
CA LYS A 87 37.61 8.22 -38.28
C LYS A 87 36.84 8.55 -39.56
N GLU A 88 35.56 8.19 -39.62
CA GLU A 88 34.69 8.48 -40.77
C GLU A 88 34.43 9.99 -40.92
N LEU A 89 34.20 10.71 -39.82
CA LEU A 89 34.07 12.16 -39.81
C LEU A 89 35.35 12.84 -40.33
N HIS A 90 36.53 12.37 -39.92
CA HIS A 90 37.81 12.87 -40.42
C HIS A 90 38.00 12.61 -41.92
N LEU A 91 37.52 11.47 -42.41
CA LEU A 91 37.54 11.16 -43.85
C LEU A 91 36.58 12.09 -44.62
N LEU A 92 35.35 12.27 -44.13
CA LEU A 92 34.36 13.16 -44.74
C LEU A 92 34.80 14.62 -44.74
N ASP A 93 35.43 15.10 -43.66
CA ASP A 93 36.01 16.43 -43.56
C ASP A 93 37.14 16.63 -44.60
N ARG A 94 38.00 15.63 -44.83
CA ARG A 94 38.99 15.68 -45.92
C ARG A 94 38.35 15.72 -47.30
N ILE A 95 37.34 14.90 -47.54
CA ILE A 95 36.59 14.88 -48.81
C ILE A 95 35.90 16.24 -49.02
N SER A 96 35.33 16.85 -47.98
CA SER A 96 34.67 18.16 -48.03
C SER A 96 35.63 19.30 -48.41
N ARG A 97 36.92 19.17 -48.03
CA ARG A 97 38.00 20.07 -48.45
C ARG A 97 38.52 19.78 -49.86
N GLY A 98 37.91 18.82 -50.55
CA GLY A 98 38.29 18.41 -51.89
C GLY A 98 39.55 17.57 -51.92
N CYS A 99 39.85 16.76 -50.91
CA CYS A 99 40.98 15.84 -50.89
C CYS A 99 40.53 14.37 -50.81
N ASP A 100 41.18 13.47 -51.54
CA ASP A 100 40.99 12.02 -51.39
C ASP A 100 41.72 11.48 -50.14
N ASP A 101 41.61 10.16 -49.90
CA ASP A 101 42.24 9.51 -48.73
C ASP A 101 43.78 9.64 -48.72
N ALA A 102 44.39 9.83 -49.90
CA ALA A 102 45.83 10.09 -50.07
C ALA A 102 46.19 11.58 -49.96
N GLY A 103 45.22 12.47 -49.72
CA GLY A 103 45.43 13.92 -49.65
C GLY A 103 45.56 14.61 -51.01
N CYS A 104 45.25 13.94 -52.11
CA CYS A 104 45.28 14.53 -53.45
C CYS A 104 44.01 15.34 -53.70
N PRO A 105 44.12 16.54 -54.33
CA PRO A 105 42.97 17.35 -54.68
C PRO A 105 42.06 16.60 -55.67
N LEU A 106 40.81 16.40 -55.28
CA LEU A 106 39.75 15.83 -56.09
C LEU A 106 39.46 16.76 -57.28
N PRO A 107 39.20 16.21 -58.49
CA PRO A 107 38.96 17.02 -59.68
C PRO A 107 37.76 17.96 -59.48
N SER A 108 37.90 19.23 -59.90
CA SER A 108 36.91 20.28 -59.69
C SER A 108 35.59 19.92 -60.37
N VAL A 109 34.63 19.43 -59.59
CA VAL A 109 33.24 19.30 -60.01
C VAL A 109 32.61 20.68 -59.85
N ASN A 110 32.03 21.22 -60.94
CA ASN A 110 31.44 22.56 -61.02
C ASN A 110 30.79 23.04 -59.69
N ASP A 111 31.38 24.06 -59.07
CA ASP A 111 31.09 24.53 -57.70
C ASP A 111 29.59 24.77 -57.41
N VAL A 112 28.83 25.23 -58.40
CA VAL A 112 27.41 25.59 -58.22
C VAL A 112 26.53 24.36 -57.99
N SER A 113 26.84 23.22 -58.62
CA SER A 113 26.04 21.99 -58.46
C SER A 113 26.36 21.27 -57.15
N LEU A 114 27.61 21.33 -56.70
CA LEU A 114 28.05 20.67 -55.46
C LEU A 114 27.43 21.34 -54.23
N ALA A 115 27.42 22.68 -54.18
CA ALA A 115 26.82 23.42 -53.07
C ALA A 115 25.31 23.17 -52.96
N ALA A 116 24.60 23.13 -54.10
CA ALA A 116 23.16 22.79 -54.13
C ALA A 116 22.90 21.36 -53.63
N TYR A 117 23.73 20.41 -54.06
CA TYR A 117 23.62 19.02 -53.62
C TYR A 117 23.94 18.86 -52.11
N GLN A 118 24.99 19.51 -51.60
CA GLN A 118 25.31 19.50 -50.18
C GLN A 118 24.16 20.07 -49.33
N ALA A 119 23.61 21.23 -49.71
CA ALA A 119 22.48 21.82 -49.02
C ALA A 119 21.24 20.91 -49.03
N PHE A 120 20.97 20.24 -50.15
CA PHE A 120 19.91 19.25 -50.29
C PHE A 120 20.14 18.05 -49.35
N VAL A 121 21.35 17.47 -49.32
CA VAL A 121 21.69 16.32 -48.46
C VAL A 121 21.55 16.69 -46.99
N THR A 122 22.10 17.83 -46.56
CA THR A 122 21.97 18.31 -45.18
C THR A 122 20.50 18.45 -44.78
N ARG A 123 19.68 19.09 -45.61
CA ARG A 123 18.25 19.26 -45.33
C ARG A 123 17.48 17.92 -45.34
N SER A 124 17.87 16.98 -46.18
CA SER A 124 17.30 15.63 -46.19
C SER A 124 17.60 14.88 -44.89
N VAL A 125 18.85 14.94 -44.42
CA VAL A 125 19.28 14.34 -43.15
C VAL A 125 18.57 15.01 -41.97
N ASP A 126 18.50 16.34 -41.93
CA ASP A 126 17.80 17.08 -40.87
C ASP A 126 16.31 16.74 -40.80
N LEU A 127 15.64 16.67 -41.97
CA LEU A 127 14.24 16.29 -42.03
C LEU A 127 14.04 14.83 -41.57
N SER A 128 14.92 13.92 -42.00
CA SER A 128 14.90 12.51 -41.57
C SER A 128 15.05 12.39 -40.05
N ALA A 129 16.02 13.09 -39.47
CA ALA A 129 16.27 13.12 -38.03
C ALA A 129 15.05 13.68 -37.27
N GLN A 130 14.50 14.82 -37.72
CA GLN A 130 13.30 15.39 -37.13
C GLN A 130 12.11 14.43 -37.17
N LEU A 131 11.87 13.77 -38.31
CA LEU A 131 10.77 12.84 -38.47
C LEU A 131 10.96 11.58 -37.61
N SER A 132 12.20 11.08 -37.46
CA SER A 132 12.51 9.94 -36.61
C SER A 132 12.21 10.21 -35.13
N VAL A 133 12.65 11.37 -34.60
CA VAL A 133 12.34 11.78 -33.22
C VAL A 133 10.83 11.98 -33.05
N MET A 134 10.15 12.56 -34.05
CA MET A 134 8.70 12.69 -34.01
C MET A 134 7.99 11.32 -34.00
N LEU A 135 8.46 10.37 -34.80
CA LEU A 135 7.92 9.02 -34.86
C LEU A 135 8.01 8.31 -33.51
N GLU A 136 9.17 8.38 -32.88
CA GLU A 136 9.41 7.80 -31.56
C GLU A 136 8.53 8.47 -30.49
N GLY A 137 8.49 9.80 -30.46
CA GLY A 137 7.62 10.55 -29.56
C GLY A 137 6.14 10.21 -29.74
N LEU A 138 5.68 10.05 -30.98
CA LEU A 138 4.30 9.64 -31.28
C LEU A 138 4.01 8.21 -30.83
N ARG A 139 4.95 7.28 -31.03
CA ARG A 139 4.83 5.91 -30.52
C ARG A 139 4.74 5.91 -28.99
N HIS A 140 5.59 6.68 -28.32
CA HIS A 140 5.55 6.83 -26.87
C HIS A 140 4.21 7.37 -26.38
N ILE A 141 3.67 8.42 -27.00
CA ILE A 141 2.33 8.94 -26.64
C ILE A 141 1.25 7.85 -26.75
N LEU A 142 1.32 7.00 -27.77
CA LEU A 142 0.33 5.94 -27.99
C LEU A 142 0.43 4.79 -26.98
N THR A 143 1.52 4.66 -26.22
CA THR A 143 1.63 3.68 -25.13
C THR A 143 1.18 4.22 -23.77
N LEU A 144 0.94 5.53 -23.66
CA LEU A 144 0.53 6.17 -22.41
C LEU A 144 -0.96 5.98 -22.13
N THR A 145 -1.29 5.71 -20.86
CA THR A 145 -2.66 5.72 -20.36
C THR A 145 -3.20 7.15 -20.24
N PRO A 146 -4.53 7.36 -20.26
CA PRO A 146 -5.13 8.70 -20.11
C PRO A 146 -4.57 9.55 -18.96
N PRO A 147 -4.40 9.05 -17.72
CA PRO A 147 -3.83 9.86 -16.63
C PRO A 147 -2.34 10.16 -16.79
N ARG A 148 -1.60 9.41 -17.63
CA ARG A 148 -0.19 9.72 -17.94
C ARG A 148 -0.08 10.73 -19.08
N LEU A 149 -1.03 10.73 -20.03
CA LEU A 149 -1.10 11.71 -21.10
C LEU A 149 -1.27 13.14 -20.57
N SER A 150 -2.01 13.33 -19.48
CA SER A 150 -2.17 14.64 -18.84
C SER A 150 -0.85 15.17 -18.25
N LYS A 151 0.05 14.28 -17.82
CA LYS A 151 1.40 14.64 -17.33
C LYS A 151 2.40 14.89 -18.48
N ALA A 152 2.17 14.30 -19.65
CA ALA A 152 3.03 14.42 -20.83
C ALA A 152 2.70 15.63 -21.74
N GLN A 153 2.11 16.70 -21.19
CA GLN A 153 1.68 17.87 -21.97
C GLN A 153 2.80 18.55 -22.77
N SER A 154 4.04 18.52 -22.26
CA SER A 154 5.22 19.07 -22.95
C SER A 154 5.46 18.36 -24.30
N ILE A 155 5.48 17.03 -24.29
CA ILE A 155 5.69 16.19 -25.48
C ILE A 155 4.51 16.33 -26.44
N VAL A 156 3.27 16.31 -25.91
CA VAL A 156 2.03 16.50 -26.70
C VAL A 156 2.04 17.83 -27.45
N THR A 157 2.50 18.90 -26.79
CA THR A 157 2.60 20.24 -27.38
C THR A 157 3.71 20.31 -28.42
N TRP A 158 4.89 19.77 -28.11
CA TRP A 158 6.04 19.74 -29.03
C TRP A 158 5.73 19.00 -30.35
N LEU A 159 5.07 17.84 -30.26
CA LEU A 159 4.62 17.07 -31.42
C LEU A 159 3.45 17.72 -32.19
N GLY A 160 2.82 18.75 -31.62
CA GLY A 160 1.68 19.42 -32.23
C GLY A 160 0.38 18.60 -32.19
N VAL A 161 0.28 17.58 -31.35
CA VAL A 161 -0.87 16.64 -31.30
C VAL A 161 -1.91 16.98 -30.23
N ALA A 162 -1.81 18.17 -29.61
CA ALA A 162 -2.73 18.62 -28.57
C ALA A 162 -4.20 18.65 -29.03
N ASN A 163 -4.46 19.08 -30.27
CA ASN A 163 -5.79 19.05 -30.87
C ASN A 163 -5.71 18.96 -32.40
N LYS A 164 -6.87 18.83 -33.04
CA LYS A 164 -6.96 18.74 -34.51
C LYS A 164 -6.38 19.98 -35.21
N ALA A 165 -6.52 21.18 -34.65
CA ALA A 165 -6.03 22.41 -35.26
C ALA A 165 -4.50 22.51 -35.21
N THR A 166 -3.88 22.21 -34.06
CA THR A 166 -2.42 22.18 -33.91
C THR A 166 -1.81 21.11 -34.82
N TRP A 167 -2.45 19.95 -34.92
CA TRP A 167 -1.97 18.89 -35.79
C TRP A 167 -2.12 19.24 -37.26
N SER A 168 -3.23 19.85 -37.67
CA SER A 168 -3.37 20.34 -39.05
C SER A 168 -2.33 21.41 -39.40
N ALA A 169 -1.93 22.26 -38.46
CA ALA A 169 -0.82 23.20 -38.66
C ALA A 169 0.52 22.46 -38.80
N LYS A 170 0.78 21.45 -37.96
CA LYS A 170 1.97 20.61 -38.04
C LYS A 170 2.03 19.79 -39.33
N GLU A 171 0.92 19.22 -39.77
CA GLU A 171 0.79 18.48 -41.03
C GLU A 171 1.07 19.40 -42.23
N LYS A 172 0.60 20.66 -42.21
CA LYS A 172 0.96 21.66 -43.23
C LYS A 172 2.44 22.01 -43.20
N GLN A 173 3.03 22.17 -42.01
CA GLN A 173 4.46 22.43 -41.86
C GLN A 173 5.31 21.29 -42.44
N LEU A 174 5.00 20.04 -42.08
CA LEU A 174 5.74 18.86 -42.56
C LEU A 174 5.60 18.68 -44.08
N ASN A 175 4.40 18.89 -44.64
CA ASN A 175 4.19 18.88 -46.09
C ASN A 175 4.96 20.00 -46.80
N ALA A 176 5.06 21.19 -46.20
CA ALA A 176 5.84 22.30 -46.76
C ALA A 176 7.34 21.98 -46.74
N SER A 177 7.86 21.41 -45.65
CA SER A 177 9.25 20.95 -45.56
C SER A 177 9.56 19.89 -46.61
N TRP A 178 8.65 18.92 -46.82
CA TRP A 178 8.80 17.91 -47.86
C TRP A 178 8.81 18.51 -49.27
N LYS A 179 7.87 19.42 -49.59
CA LYS A 179 7.85 20.10 -50.90
C LYS A 179 9.10 20.94 -51.14
N SER A 180 9.61 21.61 -50.12
CA SER A 180 10.88 22.33 -50.21
C SER A 180 12.03 21.38 -50.53
N LEU A 181 12.06 20.20 -49.90
CA LEU A 181 13.07 19.17 -50.20
C LEU A 181 12.95 18.64 -51.64
N GLU A 182 11.72 18.47 -52.16
CA GLU A 182 11.48 18.09 -53.57
C GLU A 182 11.94 19.17 -54.57
N GLU A 183 11.89 20.45 -54.19
CA GLU A 183 12.43 21.55 -54.99
C GLU A 183 13.96 21.56 -54.97
N ASP A 184 14.55 21.38 -53.79
CA ASP A 184 16.01 21.31 -53.61
C ASP A 184 16.60 20.09 -54.36
N ALA A 185 15.94 18.93 -54.31
CA ALA A 185 16.34 17.74 -55.05
C ALA A 185 16.37 18.00 -56.57
N ARG A 186 15.35 18.70 -57.09
CA ARG A 186 15.28 19.08 -58.51
C ARG A 186 16.40 20.05 -58.91
N LEU A 187 16.72 21.01 -58.05
CA LEU A 187 17.84 21.94 -58.28
C LEU A 187 19.20 21.22 -58.24
N ALA A 188 19.34 20.23 -57.36
CA ALA A 188 20.54 19.40 -57.25
C ALA A 188 20.62 18.28 -58.31
N SER A 189 19.62 18.15 -59.18
CA SER A 189 19.48 17.04 -60.14
C SER A 189 19.48 15.65 -59.48
N ALA A 190 19.08 15.56 -58.22
CA ALA A 190 18.94 14.31 -57.48
C ALA A 190 17.64 13.59 -57.89
N SER A 191 17.67 12.26 -57.98
CA SER A 191 16.48 11.48 -58.31
C SER A 191 15.61 11.31 -57.07
N MET A 192 14.31 11.63 -57.18
CA MET A 192 13.34 11.38 -56.10
C MET A 192 13.13 9.89 -55.80
N ASP A 193 13.61 9.00 -56.67
CA ASP A 193 13.53 7.54 -56.53
C ASP A 193 14.76 6.96 -55.80
N GLU A 194 15.67 7.80 -55.30
CA GLU A 194 16.79 7.34 -54.47
C GLU A 194 16.28 6.67 -53.17
N PRO A 195 16.87 5.53 -52.74
CA PRO A 195 16.43 4.80 -51.55
C PRO A 195 16.34 5.65 -50.27
N SER A 196 17.25 6.62 -50.11
CA SER A 196 17.27 7.58 -49.01
C SER A 196 16.01 8.46 -49.00
N LEU A 197 15.65 9.05 -50.13
CA LEU A 197 14.45 9.89 -50.26
C LEU A 197 13.15 9.08 -50.13
N VAL A 198 13.14 7.85 -50.65
CA VAL A 198 12.01 6.92 -50.46
C VAL A 198 11.82 6.61 -48.97
N ALA A 199 12.90 6.39 -48.23
CA ALA A 199 12.84 6.16 -46.78
C ALA A 199 12.32 7.40 -46.03
N VAL A 200 12.79 8.62 -46.35
CA VAL A 200 12.29 9.86 -45.74
C VAL A 200 10.80 10.08 -46.05
N ARG A 201 10.36 9.78 -47.28
CA ARG A 201 8.95 9.86 -47.66
C ARG A 201 8.09 8.87 -46.88
N GLN A 202 8.56 7.64 -46.71
CA GLN A 202 7.87 6.63 -45.92
C GLN A 202 7.77 7.06 -44.45
N LEU A 203 8.86 7.57 -43.88
CA LEU A 203 8.92 8.07 -42.52
C LEU A 203 7.95 9.25 -42.31
N LEU A 204 7.85 10.17 -43.27
CA LEU A 204 6.87 11.25 -43.27
C LEU A 204 5.44 10.71 -43.25
N SER A 205 5.14 9.70 -44.08
CA SER A 205 3.83 9.04 -44.12
C SER A 205 3.48 8.38 -42.79
N ASP A 206 4.43 7.68 -42.18
CA ASP A 206 4.25 7.01 -40.89
C ASP A 206 4.00 8.00 -39.76
N VAL A 207 4.77 9.11 -39.71
CA VAL A 207 4.54 10.23 -38.79
C VAL A 207 3.16 10.83 -39.00
N MET A 208 2.71 11.01 -40.25
CA MET A 208 1.38 11.54 -40.55
C MET A 208 0.26 10.61 -40.05
N GLN A 209 0.42 9.30 -40.23
CA GLN A 209 -0.56 8.31 -39.79
C GLN A 209 -0.60 8.21 -38.26
N LEU A 210 0.56 8.14 -37.60
CA LEU A 210 0.66 8.06 -36.15
C LEU A 210 0.21 9.36 -35.48
N GLY A 211 0.49 10.52 -36.06
CA GLY A 211 0.00 11.80 -35.55
C GLY A 211 -1.52 11.89 -35.55
N LYS A 212 -2.20 11.38 -36.59
CA LYS A 212 -3.67 11.30 -36.61
C LYS A 212 -4.21 10.38 -35.49
N LYS A 213 -3.56 9.24 -35.26
CA LYS A 213 -3.91 8.33 -34.16
C LYS A 213 -3.65 8.99 -32.79
N ALA A 214 -2.52 9.67 -32.63
CA ALA A 214 -2.13 10.34 -31.39
C ALA A 214 -3.09 11.48 -31.04
N VAL A 215 -3.51 12.31 -32.01
CA VAL A 215 -4.54 13.36 -31.79
C VAL A 215 -5.85 12.74 -31.31
N SER A 216 -6.25 11.61 -31.90
CA SER A 216 -7.45 10.89 -31.46
C SER A 216 -7.28 10.36 -30.03
N ALA A 217 -6.12 9.78 -29.70
CA ALA A 217 -5.81 9.23 -28.38
C ALA A 217 -5.76 10.32 -27.29
N VAL A 218 -5.11 11.45 -27.56
CA VAL A 218 -5.08 12.64 -26.69
C VAL A 218 -6.49 13.20 -26.52
N GLY A 219 -7.27 13.29 -27.60
CA GLY A 219 -8.65 13.76 -27.57
C GLY A 219 -9.60 12.82 -26.81
N SER A 220 -9.42 11.50 -26.87
CA SER A 220 -10.17 10.56 -26.03
C SER A 220 -9.69 10.60 -24.57
N GLY A 221 -8.39 10.71 -24.33
CA GLY A 221 -7.81 10.80 -22.99
C GLY A 221 -8.27 12.05 -22.25
N SER A 222 -8.28 13.21 -22.93
CA SER A 222 -8.81 14.45 -22.37
C SER A 222 -10.30 14.35 -22.05
N ARG A 223 -11.11 13.72 -22.91
CA ARG A 223 -12.53 13.49 -22.63
C ARG A 223 -12.74 12.57 -21.43
N ALA A 224 -12.02 11.46 -21.37
CA ALA A 224 -12.07 10.53 -20.24
C ALA A 224 -11.66 11.22 -18.93
N GLU A 225 -10.65 12.07 -18.95
CA GLU A 225 -10.24 12.84 -17.77
C GLU A 225 -11.31 13.85 -17.34
N THR A 226 -11.96 14.53 -18.29
CA THR A 226 -13.08 15.44 -17.96
C THR A 226 -14.30 14.72 -17.43
N GLU A 227 -14.57 13.50 -17.91
CA GLU A 227 -15.66 12.65 -17.40
C GLU A 227 -15.34 12.18 -15.98
N ARG A 228 -14.12 11.65 -15.77
CA ARG A 228 -13.59 11.30 -14.46
C ARG A 228 -13.69 12.46 -13.46
N ALA A 229 -13.31 13.68 -13.85
CA ALA A 229 -13.40 14.85 -12.98
C ALA A 229 -14.86 15.16 -12.57
N ARG A 230 -15.81 15.04 -13.49
CA ARG A 230 -17.25 15.23 -13.20
C ARG A 230 -17.79 14.14 -12.28
N ASP A 231 -17.38 12.90 -12.50
CA ASP A 231 -17.81 11.78 -11.67
C ASP A 231 -17.28 11.92 -10.24
N VAL A 232 -16.01 12.32 -10.08
CA VAL A 232 -15.41 12.63 -8.78
C VAL A 232 -16.13 13.79 -8.09
N GLU A 233 -16.47 14.86 -8.82
CA GLU A 233 -17.25 15.97 -8.27
C GLU A 233 -18.65 15.52 -7.81
N HIS A 234 -19.32 14.69 -8.62
CA HIS A 234 -20.61 14.11 -8.28
C HIS A 234 -20.51 13.23 -7.04
N LEU A 235 -19.52 12.33 -6.97
CA LEU A 235 -19.25 11.50 -5.81
C LEU A 235 -19.02 12.35 -4.55
N GLY A 236 -18.22 13.41 -4.64
CA GLY A 236 -18.00 14.36 -3.54
C GLY A 236 -19.28 15.08 -3.11
N SER A 237 -20.23 15.33 -4.01
CA SER A 237 -21.55 15.86 -3.64
C SER A 237 -22.41 14.83 -2.88
N GLN A 238 -22.35 13.56 -3.28
CA GLN A 238 -23.09 12.48 -2.61
C GLN A 238 -22.51 12.20 -1.22
N GLN A 239 -21.18 12.14 -1.11
CA GLN A 239 -20.49 11.97 0.16
C GLN A 239 -20.80 13.12 1.13
N ARG A 240 -20.70 14.38 0.69
CA ARG A 240 -20.99 15.55 1.56
C ARG A 240 -22.42 15.55 2.08
N ARG A 241 -23.39 15.15 1.26
CA ARG A 241 -24.78 15.00 1.70
C ARG A 241 -24.93 13.93 2.77
N LEU A 242 -24.22 12.81 2.64
CA LEU A 242 -24.22 11.73 3.62
C LEU A 242 -23.62 12.19 4.95
N VAL A 243 -22.44 12.81 4.91
CA VAL A 243 -21.77 13.36 6.10
C VAL A 243 -22.61 14.44 6.77
N LEU A 244 -23.16 15.38 5.99
CA LEU A 244 -24.03 16.43 6.52
C LEU A 244 -25.27 15.85 7.20
N TRP A 245 -25.89 14.84 6.60
CA TRP A 245 -27.02 14.16 7.21
C TRP A 245 -26.60 13.49 8.54
N CYS A 246 -25.48 12.76 8.57
CA CYS A 246 -24.97 12.14 9.79
C CYS A 246 -24.72 13.18 10.90
N ARG A 247 -24.05 14.29 10.57
CA ARG A 247 -23.80 15.39 11.52
C ARG A 247 -25.09 16.06 11.99
N GLN A 248 -26.07 16.23 11.11
CA GLN A 248 -27.38 16.76 11.48
C GLN A 248 -28.11 15.82 12.45
N GLN A 249 -28.06 14.50 12.22
CA GLN A 249 -28.66 13.53 13.13
C GLN A 249 -27.95 13.50 14.48
N GLN A 250 -26.63 13.64 14.50
CA GLN A 250 -25.87 13.77 15.75
C GLN A 250 -26.28 15.04 16.52
N ALA A 251 -26.41 16.17 15.83
CA ALA A 251 -26.84 17.42 16.43
C ALA A 251 -28.29 17.35 16.93
N ASN A 252 -29.18 16.68 16.19
CA ASN A 252 -30.56 16.44 16.64
C ASN A 252 -30.56 15.62 17.93
N LEU A 253 -29.77 14.53 17.97
CA LEU A 253 -29.64 13.67 19.14
C LEU A 253 -29.11 14.42 20.37
N ASP A 254 -28.19 15.36 20.21
CA ASP A 254 -27.64 16.18 21.30
C ASP A 254 -28.68 17.06 22.00
N VAL A 255 -29.76 17.43 21.29
CA VAL A 255 -30.83 18.28 21.82
C VAL A 255 -31.89 17.44 22.55
N LEU A 256 -31.95 16.13 22.31
CA LEU A 256 -32.92 15.24 22.95
C LEU A 256 -32.51 14.93 24.39
N THR A 257 -33.36 15.34 25.33
CA THR A 257 -33.18 15.13 26.77
C THR A 257 -34.22 14.16 27.35
N GLU A 258 -35.43 14.15 26.80
CA GLU A 258 -36.50 13.29 27.28
C GLU A 258 -36.33 11.84 26.79
N PRO A 259 -36.53 10.83 27.66
CA PRO A 259 -36.32 9.43 27.31
C PRO A 259 -37.12 8.93 26.10
N ASP A 260 -38.40 9.31 26.03
CA ASP A 260 -39.30 8.89 24.96
C ASP A 260 -38.81 9.39 23.59
N HIS A 261 -38.31 10.63 23.53
CA HIS A 261 -37.76 11.19 22.29
C HIS A 261 -36.48 10.49 21.84
N ILE A 262 -35.61 10.10 22.78
CA ILE A 262 -34.36 9.37 22.48
C ILE A 262 -34.70 7.97 21.98
N GLN A 263 -35.66 7.30 22.60
CA GLN A 263 -36.14 5.99 22.15
C GLN A 263 -36.77 6.07 20.74
N GLU A 264 -37.59 7.08 20.48
CA GLU A 264 -38.19 7.31 19.15
C GLU A 264 -37.12 7.60 18.09
N PHE A 265 -36.12 8.43 18.41
CA PHE A 265 -34.98 8.69 17.54
C PHE A 265 -34.20 7.41 17.22
N CYS A 266 -33.84 6.61 18.22
CA CYS A 266 -33.10 5.36 18.02
C CYS A 266 -33.90 4.36 17.19
N LYS A 267 -35.21 4.26 17.43
CA LYS A 267 -36.11 3.44 16.63
C LYS A 267 -36.12 3.91 15.17
N SER A 268 -36.28 5.21 14.93
CA SER A 268 -36.23 5.80 13.59
C SER A 268 -34.88 5.54 12.92
N LEU A 269 -33.77 5.69 13.63
CA LEU A 269 -32.43 5.41 13.10
C LEU A 269 -32.27 3.94 12.69
N LEU A 270 -32.79 3.00 13.48
CA LEU A 270 -32.80 1.56 13.15
C LEU A 270 -33.65 1.27 11.90
N GLU A 271 -34.81 1.91 11.77
CA GLU A 271 -35.66 1.78 10.57
C GLU A 271 -34.95 2.30 9.30
N HIS A 272 -34.19 3.39 9.42
CA HIS A 272 -33.42 3.97 8.32
C HIS A 272 -32.03 3.33 8.13
N TYR A 273 -31.59 2.43 9.01
CA TYR A 273 -30.25 1.85 8.98
C TYR A 273 -29.96 1.15 7.65
N ASN A 274 -30.90 0.33 7.15
CA ASN A 274 -30.73 -0.39 5.90
C ASN A 274 -30.54 0.58 4.72
N VAL A 275 -31.38 1.61 4.65
CA VAL A 275 -31.31 2.63 3.60
C VAL A 275 -29.98 3.38 3.65
N MET A 276 -29.51 3.73 4.85
CA MET A 276 -28.24 4.44 5.03
C MET A 276 -27.03 3.56 4.72
N SER A 277 -27.06 2.29 5.11
CA SER A 277 -26.05 1.29 4.76
C SER A 277 -25.98 1.10 3.25
N ASP A 278 -27.14 0.99 2.57
CA ASP A 278 -27.20 0.88 1.11
C ASP A 278 -26.66 2.15 0.43
N ASN A 279 -27.01 3.33 0.93
CA ASN A 279 -26.46 4.60 0.42
C ASN A 279 -24.93 4.65 0.56
N TYR A 280 -24.39 4.22 1.70
CA TYR A 280 -22.95 4.16 1.93
C TYR A 280 -22.28 3.14 0.99
N HIS A 281 -22.91 1.98 0.80
CA HIS A 281 -22.44 0.96 -0.13
C HIS A 281 -22.38 1.46 -1.58
N VAL A 282 -23.43 2.15 -2.04
CA VAL A 282 -23.45 2.77 -3.38
C VAL A 282 -22.34 3.81 -3.55
N VAL A 283 -22.03 4.59 -2.49
CA VAL A 283 -20.90 5.54 -2.53
C VAL A 283 -19.57 4.80 -2.63
N LEU A 284 -19.39 3.69 -1.92
CA LEU A 284 -18.19 2.86 -2.01
C LEU A 284 -18.02 2.23 -3.39
N GLU A 285 -19.07 1.61 -3.95
CA GLU A 285 -19.03 1.00 -5.29
C GLU A 285 -18.68 2.04 -6.36
N LYS A 286 -19.25 3.25 -6.27
CA LYS A 286 -18.91 4.34 -7.20
C LYS A 286 -17.51 4.90 -6.99
N ALA A 287 -16.95 4.78 -5.78
CA ALA A 287 -15.61 5.28 -5.48
C ALA A 287 -14.51 4.32 -5.90
N GLU A 288 -14.79 3.01 -6.03
CA GLU A 288 -13.82 1.97 -6.38
C GLU A 288 -12.91 2.34 -7.58
N PRO A 289 -13.43 2.88 -8.71
CA PRO A 289 -12.59 3.24 -9.86
C PRO A 289 -11.64 4.44 -9.61
N TYR A 290 -11.86 5.19 -8.53
CA TYR A 290 -11.14 6.43 -8.20
C TYR A 290 -10.32 6.31 -6.91
N MET A 291 -10.07 5.08 -6.43
CA MET A 291 -9.30 4.82 -5.22
C MET A 291 -7.83 5.25 -5.31
N ASP A 292 -7.32 5.58 -6.50
CA ASP A 292 -6.00 6.20 -6.69
C ASP A 292 -5.99 7.71 -6.36
N ASN A 293 -7.16 8.33 -6.14
CA ASN A 293 -7.29 9.72 -5.75
C ASN A 293 -7.35 9.84 -4.21
N GLU A 294 -6.33 10.47 -3.62
CA GLU A 294 -6.23 10.71 -2.18
C GLU A 294 -7.46 11.44 -1.60
N THR A 295 -7.99 12.42 -2.34
CA THR A 295 -9.19 13.16 -1.91
C THR A 295 -10.43 12.25 -1.82
N VAL A 296 -10.57 11.29 -2.73
CA VAL A 296 -11.67 10.31 -2.66
C VAL A 296 -11.50 9.41 -1.45
N GLN A 297 -10.28 8.98 -1.13
CA GLN A 297 -10.01 8.18 0.07
C GLN A 297 -10.36 8.94 1.35
N GLU A 298 -9.94 10.21 1.46
CA GLU A 298 -10.28 11.07 2.60
C GLU A 298 -11.79 11.25 2.77
N TRP A 299 -12.52 11.47 1.67
CA TRP A 299 -13.97 11.58 1.69
C TRP A 299 -14.66 10.31 2.19
N LEU A 300 -14.20 9.14 1.75
CA LEU A 300 -14.72 7.86 2.23
C LEU A 300 -14.46 7.66 3.72
N LEU A 301 -13.27 8.04 4.21
CA LEU A 301 -12.93 7.97 5.63
C LEU A 301 -13.81 8.91 6.46
N GLU A 302 -14.00 10.15 6.03
CA GLU A 302 -14.88 11.10 6.73
C GLU A 302 -16.33 10.59 6.77
N ALA A 303 -16.81 9.97 5.68
CA ALA A 303 -18.15 9.40 5.63
C ALA A 303 -18.32 8.19 6.56
N SER A 304 -17.34 7.28 6.55
CA SER A 304 -17.23 6.15 7.48
C SER A 304 -17.30 6.65 8.92
N GLU A 305 -16.45 7.63 9.23
CA GLU A 305 -16.30 8.18 10.56
C GLU A 305 -17.59 8.86 11.04
N ALA A 306 -18.21 9.70 10.22
CA ALA A 306 -19.45 10.36 10.58
C ALA A 306 -20.59 9.35 10.83
N TRP A 307 -20.66 8.29 10.03
CA TRP A 307 -21.67 7.24 10.16
C TRP A 307 -21.46 6.38 11.42
N LEU A 308 -20.22 5.96 11.70
CA LEU A 308 -19.88 5.18 12.90
C LEU A 308 -20.08 6.01 14.17
N HIS A 309 -19.63 7.27 14.18
CA HIS A 309 -19.85 8.15 15.32
C HIS A 309 -21.33 8.39 15.61
N LEU A 310 -22.18 8.50 14.58
CA LEU A 310 -23.62 8.61 14.80
C LEU A 310 -24.19 7.38 15.52
N GLN A 311 -23.80 6.17 15.10
CA GLN A 311 -24.25 4.93 15.73
C GLN A 311 -23.76 4.80 17.17
N VAL A 312 -22.46 5.03 17.40
CA VAL A 312 -21.87 4.99 18.75
C VAL A 312 -22.57 6.00 19.64
N LYS A 313 -22.77 7.24 19.17
CA LYS A 313 -23.42 8.30 19.95
C LYS A 313 -24.88 7.99 20.25
N ALA A 314 -25.63 7.44 19.29
CA ALA A 314 -27.00 6.99 19.50
C ALA A 314 -27.08 5.91 20.57
N LEU A 315 -26.17 4.93 20.54
CA LEU A 315 -26.08 3.90 21.57
C LEU A 315 -25.67 4.46 22.94
N GLU A 316 -24.71 5.39 23.00
CA GLU A 316 -24.32 6.06 24.25
C GLU A 316 -25.48 6.83 24.87
N GLN A 317 -26.20 7.59 24.06
CA GLN A 317 -27.30 8.40 24.54
C GLN A 317 -28.46 7.50 25.00
N PHE A 318 -28.82 6.48 24.21
CA PHE A 318 -29.84 5.50 24.60
C PHE A 318 -29.47 4.76 25.89
N ARG A 319 -28.21 4.36 26.03
CA ARG A 319 -27.66 3.74 27.24
C ARG A 319 -27.76 4.67 28.45
N ARG A 320 -27.32 5.92 28.30
CA ARG A 320 -27.42 6.94 29.37
C ARG A 320 -28.85 7.13 29.78
N THR A 321 -29.78 7.30 28.84
CA THR A 321 -31.21 7.46 29.11
C THR A 321 -31.81 6.26 29.84
N LEU A 322 -31.56 5.04 29.37
CA LEU A 322 -32.03 3.82 30.04
C LEU A 322 -31.50 3.76 31.47
N PHE A 323 -30.24 4.14 31.70
CA PHE A 323 -29.65 4.08 33.04
C PHE A 323 -29.88 5.32 33.90
N GLU A 324 -30.19 6.49 33.36
CA GLU A 324 -30.55 7.70 34.11
C GLU A 324 -32.00 7.60 34.63
N VAL A 325 -32.92 7.08 33.81
CA VAL A 325 -34.27 6.71 34.28
C VAL A 325 -34.18 5.63 35.37
N HIS A 326 -33.08 4.87 35.40
CA HIS A 326 -32.79 3.83 36.37
C HIS A 326 -31.61 4.15 37.32
N GLN A 327 -31.16 5.40 37.43
CA GLN A 327 -29.92 5.71 38.19
C GLN A 327 -30.12 5.44 39.69
N ASP A 328 -31.34 5.63 40.17
CA ASP A 328 -31.77 5.28 41.53
C ASP A 328 -32.22 3.81 41.65
N SER A 329 -32.39 3.13 40.52
CA SER A 329 -32.65 1.71 40.48
C SER A 329 -31.33 0.99 40.76
N LEU A 330 -30.94 0.98 42.03
CA LEU A 330 -30.20 -0.09 42.68
C LEU A 330 -30.92 -1.44 42.54
N LEU A 331 -31.82 -1.63 41.57
CA LEU A 331 -32.59 -2.84 41.38
C LEU A 331 -31.65 -4.02 41.18
N GLU A 332 -30.50 -3.84 40.51
CA GLU A 332 -29.48 -4.89 40.39
C GLU A 332 -29.01 -5.33 41.79
N ASP A 333 -28.47 -4.40 42.59
CA ASP A 333 -27.97 -4.65 43.95
C ASP A 333 -29.08 -5.14 44.91
N GLN A 334 -30.29 -4.58 44.79
CA GLN A 334 -31.44 -4.94 45.62
C GLN A 334 -31.99 -6.31 45.24
N VAL A 335 -32.07 -6.65 43.95
CA VAL A 335 -32.55 -7.95 43.50
C VAL A 335 -31.53 -9.04 43.85
N GLU A 336 -30.23 -8.77 43.71
CA GLU A 336 -29.19 -9.68 44.18
C GLU A 336 -29.28 -9.88 45.70
N GLY A 337 -29.42 -8.80 46.48
CA GLY A 337 -29.57 -8.86 47.94
C GLY A 337 -30.85 -9.58 48.40
N GLN A 338 -31.93 -9.48 47.63
CA GLN A 338 -33.21 -10.12 47.90
C GLN A 338 -33.35 -11.53 47.29
N SER A 339 -32.39 -11.99 46.49
CA SER A 339 -32.44 -13.30 45.82
C SER A 339 -32.60 -14.46 46.82
N ALA A 340 -32.00 -14.33 48.00
CA ALA A 340 -32.09 -15.31 49.09
C ALA A 340 -33.30 -15.10 50.01
N PHE A 341 -34.09 -14.04 49.83
CA PHE A 341 -35.18 -13.68 50.73
C PHE A 341 -36.21 -14.80 50.87
N CYS A 342 -36.64 -15.40 49.75
CA CYS A 342 -37.55 -16.55 49.79
C CYS A 342 -36.96 -17.74 50.56
N LEU A 343 -35.68 -18.07 50.35
CA LEU A 343 -35.03 -19.17 51.06
C LEU A 343 -34.97 -18.91 52.57
N GLN A 344 -34.60 -17.69 52.96
CA GLN A 344 -34.52 -17.27 54.36
C GLN A 344 -35.91 -17.27 55.02
N LEU A 345 -36.89 -16.63 54.39
CA LEU A 345 -38.26 -16.55 54.88
C LEU A 345 -38.92 -17.93 54.94
N GLY A 346 -38.74 -18.77 53.92
CA GLY A 346 -39.26 -20.13 53.88
C GLY A 346 -38.74 -21.00 55.02
N THR A 347 -37.47 -20.82 55.39
CA THR A 347 -36.85 -21.50 56.53
C THR A 347 -37.45 -21.04 57.85
N VAL A 348 -37.63 -19.73 58.03
CA VAL A 348 -38.25 -19.14 59.23
C VAL A 348 -39.72 -19.57 59.35
N LEU A 349 -40.50 -19.48 58.28
CA LEU A 349 -41.90 -19.91 58.25
C LEU A 349 -42.03 -21.41 58.51
N GLY A 350 -41.10 -22.23 58.00
CA GLY A 350 -41.02 -23.66 58.32
C GLY A 350 -40.77 -23.92 59.80
N ALA A 351 -39.79 -23.25 60.38
CA ALA A 351 -39.48 -23.37 61.80
C ALA A 351 -40.65 -22.92 62.69
N LEU A 352 -41.31 -21.82 62.31
CA LEU A 352 -42.48 -21.30 63.04
C LEU A 352 -43.66 -22.27 62.96
N GLU A 353 -43.95 -22.82 61.78
CA GLU A 353 -45.02 -23.81 61.59
C GLU A 353 -44.75 -25.08 62.40
N CYS A 354 -43.52 -25.61 62.36
CA CYS A 354 -43.12 -26.76 63.18
C CYS A 354 -43.25 -26.50 64.68
N THR A 355 -43.03 -25.26 65.12
CA THR A 355 -43.15 -24.87 66.53
C THR A 355 -44.61 -24.68 66.95
N LEU A 356 -45.44 -24.08 66.10
CA LEU A 356 -46.84 -23.75 66.42
C LEU A 356 -47.78 -24.94 66.24
N THR A 357 -47.49 -25.88 65.34
CA THR A 357 -48.37 -27.03 65.06
C THR A 357 -48.66 -27.88 66.31
N PRO A 358 -47.66 -28.31 67.11
CA PRO A 358 -47.92 -29.07 68.34
C PRO A 358 -48.76 -28.29 69.38
N TRP A 359 -48.56 -26.97 69.47
CA TRP A 359 -49.32 -26.12 70.39
C TRP A 359 -50.78 -25.97 70.00
N CYS A 360 -51.06 -25.97 68.69
CA CYS A 360 -52.42 -25.94 68.18
C CYS A 360 -53.14 -27.30 68.36
N GLU A 361 -52.41 -28.41 68.29
CA GLU A 361 -52.96 -29.77 68.46
C GLU A 361 -53.32 -30.10 69.92
N VAL A 362 -52.56 -29.61 70.91
CA VAL A 362 -52.68 -30.01 72.32
C VAL A 362 -53.84 -29.34 73.08
N ARG A 363 -54.86 -28.84 72.38
CA ARG A 363 -56.15 -28.40 72.96
C ARG A 363 -56.03 -27.29 74.03
N SER A 364 -56.11 -26.04 73.59
CA SER A 364 -56.59 -24.95 74.43
C SER A 364 -57.38 -23.96 73.59
N SER A 365 -58.57 -23.59 74.04
CA SER A 365 -59.37 -22.50 73.45
C SER A 365 -58.63 -21.15 73.46
N ALA A 366 -57.52 -21.04 74.20
CA ALA A 366 -56.62 -19.89 74.16
C ALA A 366 -55.72 -19.84 72.90
N CYS A 367 -55.79 -20.83 72.01
CA CYS A 367 -54.87 -20.98 70.88
C CYS A 367 -55.33 -20.27 69.60
N GLY A 368 -56.44 -19.52 69.62
CA GLY A 368 -56.99 -18.87 68.42
C GLY A 368 -55.98 -17.99 67.67
N ARG A 369 -55.10 -17.28 68.40
CA ARG A 369 -54.02 -16.48 67.80
C ARG A 369 -52.94 -17.33 67.13
N CYS A 370 -52.59 -18.48 67.70
CA CYS A 370 -51.58 -19.36 67.10
C CYS A 370 -52.11 -19.98 65.81
N ILE A 371 -53.39 -20.35 65.76
CA ILE A 371 -54.04 -20.85 64.55
C ILE A 371 -54.02 -19.78 63.45
N GLN A 372 -54.42 -18.53 63.77
CA GLN A 372 -54.35 -17.42 62.82
C GLN A 372 -52.94 -17.16 62.30
N LEU A 373 -51.93 -17.24 63.17
CA LEU A 373 -50.53 -17.07 62.78
C LEU A 373 -50.04 -18.22 61.88
N LEU A 374 -50.44 -19.45 62.19
CA LEU A 374 -50.16 -20.64 61.39
C LEU A 374 -50.76 -20.52 59.98
N ASP A 375 -52.03 -20.10 59.89
CA ASP A 375 -52.71 -19.87 58.62
C ASP A 375 -52.03 -18.76 57.82
N SER A 376 -51.66 -17.66 58.47
CA SER A 376 -50.90 -16.56 57.84
C SER A 376 -49.54 -17.04 57.31
N CYS A 377 -48.86 -17.95 58.02
CA CYS A 377 -47.60 -18.53 57.55
C CYS A 377 -47.79 -19.41 56.32
N ARG A 378 -48.88 -20.17 56.27
CA ARG A 378 -49.24 -21.01 55.12
C ARG A 378 -49.61 -20.17 53.90
N GLU A 379 -50.35 -19.08 54.11
CA GLU A 379 -50.67 -18.11 53.06
C GLU A 379 -49.40 -17.45 52.50
N LEU A 380 -48.51 -16.96 53.37
CA LEU A 380 -47.21 -16.42 52.95
C LEU A 380 -46.38 -17.44 52.17
N ARG A 381 -46.34 -18.70 52.65
CA ARG A 381 -45.65 -19.79 51.95
C ARG A 381 -46.29 -20.09 50.58
N GLY A 382 -47.60 -19.94 50.45
CA GLY A 382 -48.32 -20.07 49.18
C GLY A 382 -47.95 -18.99 48.15
N MET A 383 -47.61 -17.78 48.59
CA MET A 383 -47.16 -16.68 47.72
C MET A 383 -45.68 -16.77 47.31
N MET A 384 -44.88 -17.55 48.05
CA MET A 384 -43.43 -17.63 47.81
C MET A 384 -43.03 -18.06 46.39
N PRO A 385 -43.66 -19.05 45.73
CA PRO A 385 -43.29 -19.45 44.37
C PRO A 385 -43.47 -18.33 43.34
N GLU A 386 -44.48 -17.46 43.52
CA GLU A 386 -44.70 -16.31 42.64
C GLU A 386 -43.62 -15.25 42.83
N TYR A 387 -43.26 -14.96 44.09
CA TYR A 387 -42.15 -14.06 44.40
C TYR A 387 -40.83 -14.61 43.86
N GLU A 388 -40.55 -15.90 44.04
CA GLU A 388 -39.31 -16.53 43.55
C GLU A 388 -39.23 -16.46 42.02
N LYS A 389 -40.36 -16.66 41.32
CA LYS A 389 -40.45 -16.46 39.87
C LYS A 389 -40.13 -15.02 39.48
N LEU A 390 -40.69 -14.04 40.18
CA LEU A 390 -40.42 -12.62 39.92
C LEU A 390 -38.94 -12.27 40.18
N SER A 391 -38.38 -12.70 41.33
CA SER A 391 -36.95 -12.52 41.64
C SER A 391 -36.06 -13.13 40.56
N ARG A 392 -36.39 -14.33 40.06
CA ARG A 392 -35.62 -14.96 38.98
C ARG A 392 -35.67 -14.16 37.67
N GLN A 393 -36.85 -13.66 37.29
CA GLN A 393 -37.00 -12.80 36.12
C GLN A 393 -36.24 -11.49 36.25
N LEU A 394 -36.22 -10.90 37.44
CA LEU A 394 -35.45 -9.69 37.73
C LEU A 394 -33.94 -9.98 37.69
N LEU A 395 -33.47 -11.10 38.23
CA LEU A 395 -32.06 -11.53 38.12
C LEU A 395 -31.67 -11.75 36.65
N GLU A 396 -32.49 -12.44 35.87
CA GLU A 396 -32.25 -12.66 34.43
C GLU A 396 -32.19 -11.33 33.64
N LEU A 397 -33.02 -10.35 34.02
CA LEU A 397 -32.98 -9.01 33.43
C LEU A 397 -31.68 -8.28 33.82
N THR A 398 -31.31 -8.31 35.10
CA THR A 398 -30.04 -7.74 35.61
C THR A 398 -28.83 -8.34 34.90
N ASP A 399 -28.77 -9.66 34.77
CA ASP A 399 -27.69 -10.35 34.06
C ASP A 399 -27.61 -9.93 32.60
N ARG A 400 -28.75 -9.81 31.91
CA ARG A 400 -28.80 -9.35 30.52
C ARG A 400 -28.28 -7.91 30.40
N LEU A 401 -28.73 -7.02 31.28
CA LEU A 401 -28.26 -5.62 31.30
C LEU A 401 -26.75 -5.53 31.56
N ARG A 402 -26.19 -6.38 32.42
CA ARG A 402 -24.74 -6.46 32.63
C ARG A 402 -24.01 -6.94 31.39
N ILE A 403 -24.48 -8.00 30.74
CA ILE A 403 -23.88 -8.52 29.50
C ILE A 403 -23.94 -7.46 28.40
N ASP A 404 -25.06 -6.75 28.26
CA ASP A 404 -25.24 -5.70 27.27
C ASP A 404 -24.29 -4.52 27.51
N ARG A 405 -23.98 -4.18 28.77
CA ARG A 405 -22.96 -3.17 29.12
C ARG A 405 -21.56 -3.60 28.65
N GLU A 406 -21.15 -4.82 28.97
CA GLU A 406 -19.83 -5.35 28.58
C GLU A 406 -19.70 -5.48 27.05
N ALA A 407 -20.76 -5.94 26.39
CA ALA A 407 -20.82 -6.05 24.94
C ALA A 407 -20.71 -4.67 24.26
N TYR A 408 -21.40 -3.66 24.80
CA TYR A 408 -21.27 -2.29 24.34
C TYR A 408 -19.86 -1.75 24.54
N ASP A 409 -19.25 -1.94 25.71
CA ASP A 409 -17.90 -1.45 25.98
C ASP A 409 -16.87 -2.08 25.02
N CYS A 410 -17.03 -3.38 24.71
CA CYS A 410 -16.28 -4.06 23.67
C CYS A 410 -16.53 -3.46 22.27
N TYR A 411 -17.80 -3.24 21.89
CA TYR A 411 -18.15 -2.64 20.60
C TYR A 411 -17.57 -1.24 20.46
N ARG A 412 -17.72 -0.38 21.47
CA ARG A 412 -17.18 0.97 21.51
C ARG A 412 -15.66 0.95 21.36
N ALA A 413 -14.97 0.09 22.11
CA ALA A 413 -13.53 -0.06 22.01
C ALA A 413 -13.08 -0.50 20.61
N ALA A 414 -13.83 -1.41 19.96
CA ALA A 414 -13.55 -1.86 18.60
C ALA A 414 -13.86 -0.78 17.54
N ALA A 415 -15.06 -0.18 17.59
CA ALA A 415 -15.53 0.84 16.65
C ALA A 415 -14.67 2.11 16.70
N LEU A 416 -14.19 2.49 17.88
CA LEU A 416 -13.27 3.62 18.07
C LEU A 416 -11.80 3.20 18.00
N SER A 417 -11.49 1.92 17.80
CA SER A 417 -10.11 1.49 17.62
C SER A 417 -9.56 2.09 16.33
N HIS A 418 -8.32 2.56 16.39
CA HIS A 418 -7.65 3.18 15.25
C HIS A 418 -7.67 2.27 14.00
N VAL A 419 -7.68 0.94 14.19
CA VAL A 419 -7.72 -0.08 13.13
C VAL A 419 -8.97 0.03 12.25
N THR A 420 -10.10 0.46 12.81
CA THR A 420 -11.37 0.64 12.08
C THR A 420 -11.27 1.78 11.06
N TYR A 421 -10.40 2.76 11.31
CA TYR A 421 -10.21 3.95 10.48
C TYR A 421 -8.92 3.95 9.66
N LEU A 422 -8.08 2.90 9.77
CA LEU A 422 -6.83 2.87 9.04
C LEU A 422 -7.11 2.85 7.54
N SER A 423 -6.81 3.98 6.90
CA SER A 423 -6.76 4.12 5.46
C SER A 423 -5.91 3.00 4.86
N SER A 424 -6.29 2.53 3.68
CA SER A 424 -5.53 1.58 2.88
C SER A 424 -4.25 2.21 2.31
N SER A 425 -3.53 3.04 3.06
CA SER A 425 -2.19 3.43 2.66
C SER A 425 -1.32 2.18 2.68
N ALA A 426 -0.51 1.99 1.64
CA ALA A 426 0.30 0.79 1.47
C ALA A 426 1.25 0.55 2.66
N GLU A 427 1.73 1.64 3.29
CA GLU A 427 2.56 1.59 4.50
C GLU A 427 1.79 1.03 5.70
N LEU A 428 0.53 1.43 5.89
CA LEU A 428 -0.31 0.92 6.97
C LEU A 428 -0.71 -0.54 6.76
N LEU A 429 -0.98 -0.95 5.52
CA LEU A 429 -1.20 -2.36 5.19
C LEU A 429 0.06 -3.20 5.47
N ALA A 430 1.24 -2.68 5.15
CA ALA A 430 2.52 -3.32 5.47
C ALA A 430 2.72 -3.43 6.99
N GLU A 431 2.44 -2.36 7.75
CA GLU A 431 2.55 -2.36 9.21
C GLU A 431 1.52 -3.29 9.87
N ALA A 432 0.28 -3.30 9.38
CA ALA A 432 -0.76 -4.22 9.86
C ALA A 432 -0.39 -5.69 9.55
N ALA A 433 0.17 -5.95 8.37
CA ALA A 433 0.69 -7.28 8.01
C ALA A 433 1.87 -7.68 8.91
N ARG A 434 2.78 -6.75 9.22
CA ARG A 434 3.90 -6.94 10.15
C ARG A 434 3.40 -7.32 11.54
N ARG A 435 2.48 -6.53 12.12
CA ARG A 435 1.89 -6.81 13.44
C ARG A 435 1.12 -8.13 13.48
N LYS A 436 0.41 -8.48 12.41
CA LYS A 436 -0.25 -9.79 12.27
C LYS A 436 0.76 -10.94 12.25
N GLY A 437 1.92 -10.72 11.62
CA GLY A 437 3.05 -11.65 11.65
C GLY A 437 3.63 -11.82 13.06
N GLU A 438 3.88 -10.72 13.76
CA GLU A 438 4.37 -10.72 15.16
C GLU A 438 3.40 -11.44 16.10
N TYR A 439 2.11 -11.12 16.01
CA TYR A 439 1.08 -11.78 16.81
C TYR A 439 1.07 -13.30 16.57
N LYS A 440 1.11 -13.74 15.31
CA LYS A 440 1.21 -15.16 14.97
C LYS A 440 2.47 -15.79 15.56
N ALA A 441 3.62 -15.11 15.47
CA ALA A 441 4.87 -15.58 16.05
C ALA A 441 4.77 -15.75 17.58
N CYS A 442 4.22 -14.77 18.30
CA CYS A 442 3.97 -14.88 19.74
C CYS A 442 2.99 -16.01 20.08
N VAL A 443 1.94 -16.23 19.28
CA VAL A 443 1.02 -17.36 19.49
C VAL A 443 1.74 -18.69 19.29
N TYR A 444 2.58 -18.82 18.26
CA TYR A 444 3.39 -20.01 18.04
C TYR A 444 4.39 -20.23 19.17
N GLU A 445 5.08 -19.19 19.64
CA GLU A 445 6.00 -19.25 20.76
C GLU A 445 5.28 -19.68 22.05
N LEU A 446 4.10 -19.11 22.33
CA LEU A 446 3.27 -19.50 23.47
C LEU A 446 2.80 -20.95 23.37
N GLN A 447 2.44 -21.41 22.17
CA GLN A 447 2.06 -22.81 21.94
C GLN A 447 3.25 -23.75 22.15
N GLU A 448 4.42 -23.43 21.59
CA GLU A 448 5.63 -24.23 21.75
C GLU A 448 6.08 -24.26 23.22
N TRP A 449 6.03 -23.11 23.89
CA TRP A 449 6.29 -22.99 25.31
C TRP A 449 5.31 -23.83 26.14
N ALA A 450 4.01 -23.75 25.85
CA ALA A 450 3.00 -24.55 26.54
C ALA A 450 3.24 -26.05 26.33
N VAL A 451 3.55 -26.49 25.10
CA VAL A 451 3.89 -27.90 24.81
C VAL A 451 5.14 -28.34 25.57
N LYS A 452 6.18 -27.50 25.62
CA LYS A 452 7.43 -27.78 26.33
C LYS A 452 7.21 -27.85 27.85
N LYS A 453 6.33 -27.00 28.39
CA LYS A 453 6.06 -26.91 29.83
C LYS A 453 5.06 -27.94 30.35
N VAL A 454 4.05 -28.31 29.56
CA VAL A 454 3.14 -29.43 29.89
C VAL A 454 3.91 -30.73 30.13
N ARG A 455 5.10 -30.88 29.54
CA ARG A 455 5.99 -32.03 29.78
C ARG A 455 6.79 -31.98 31.08
N CYS A 456 6.93 -30.82 31.73
CA CYS A 456 7.86 -30.64 32.85
C CYS A 456 7.22 -30.13 34.14
N ASP A 457 6.11 -29.38 34.08
CA ASP A 457 5.55 -28.70 35.24
C ASP A 457 4.06 -28.99 35.42
N SER A 458 3.62 -29.11 36.68
CA SER A 458 2.21 -29.34 37.01
C SER A 458 1.35 -28.13 36.61
N TRP A 459 0.11 -28.38 36.15
CA TRP A 459 -0.84 -27.35 35.70
C TRP A 459 -1.02 -26.19 36.70
N ARG A 460 -0.91 -26.43 38.01
CA ARG A 460 -1.01 -25.35 39.03
C ARG A 460 0.08 -24.29 38.85
N ASN A 461 1.32 -24.69 38.56
CA ASN A 461 2.43 -23.76 38.34
C ASN A 461 2.25 -22.93 37.06
N ILE A 462 1.68 -23.53 36.01
CA ILE A 462 1.38 -22.82 34.76
C ILE A 462 0.31 -21.74 35.03
N ARG A 463 -0.76 -22.11 35.74
CA ARG A 463 -1.85 -21.18 36.08
C ARG A 463 -1.37 -20.00 36.94
N ASP A 464 -0.58 -20.28 37.97
CA ASP A 464 -0.07 -19.23 38.86
C ASP A 464 0.80 -18.23 38.10
N LYS A 465 1.62 -18.67 37.15
CA LYS A 465 2.44 -17.77 36.33
C LYS A 465 1.68 -17.05 35.22
N VAL A 466 0.65 -17.65 34.63
CA VAL A 466 -0.23 -16.94 33.68
C VAL A 466 -0.90 -15.76 34.39
N ARG A 467 -1.28 -15.93 35.66
CA ARG A 467 -1.73 -14.83 36.50
C ARG A 467 -0.61 -13.79 36.71
N ASP A 468 0.61 -14.20 37.06
CA ASP A 468 1.72 -13.24 37.24
C ASP A 468 2.04 -12.44 35.96
N ILE A 469 1.96 -13.07 34.78
CA ILE A 469 2.15 -12.41 33.47
C ILE A 469 1.00 -11.43 33.20
N LYS A 470 -0.24 -11.83 33.50
CA LYS A 470 -1.39 -10.93 33.39
C LYS A 470 -1.20 -9.70 34.27
N ASP A 471 -0.77 -9.89 35.51
CA ASP A 471 -0.50 -8.80 36.45
C ASP A 471 0.62 -7.88 35.94
N LEU A 472 1.68 -8.44 35.34
CA LEU A 472 2.76 -7.68 34.70
C LEU A 472 2.28 -6.87 33.48
N LEU A 473 1.43 -7.46 32.63
CA LEU A 473 0.87 -6.77 31.46
C LEU A 473 -0.08 -5.64 31.89
N GLU A 474 -0.87 -5.84 32.94
CA GLU A 474 -1.72 -4.80 33.51
C GLU A 474 -0.88 -3.66 34.09
N GLN A 475 0.23 -3.98 34.78
CA GLN A 475 1.19 -2.98 35.26
C GLN A 475 1.87 -2.21 34.12
N ASP A 476 2.27 -2.89 33.04
CA ASP A 476 2.89 -2.21 31.89
C ASP A 476 1.88 -1.31 31.16
N GLN A 477 0.63 -1.75 31.01
CA GLN A 477 -0.44 -0.90 30.47
C GLN A 477 -0.69 0.34 31.33
N LEU A 478 -0.63 0.21 32.66
CA LEU A 478 -0.71 1.35 33.58
C LEU A 478 0.51 2.29 33.42
N LEU A 479 1.72 1.74 33.30
CA LEU A 479 2.93 2.53 33.09
C LEU A 479 2.95 3.26 31.74
N GLN A 480 2.44 2.62 30.67
CA GLN A 480 2.31 3.24 29.35
C GLN A 480 1.31 4.40 29.38
N ARG A 481 0.19 4.25 30.10
CA ARG A 481 -0.74 5.37 30.34
C ARG A 481 -0.05 6.53 31.07
N HIS A 482 0.81 6.25 32.04
CA HIS A 482 1.56 7.28 32.75
C HIS A 482 2.70 7.92 31.95
N ARG A 483 3.29 7.23 30.96
CA ARG A 483 4.30 7.81 30.05
C ARG A 483 3.70 8.58 28.88
N GLY A 484 2.40 8.42 28.63
CA GLY A 484 1.70 8.98 27.47
C GLY A 484 1.12 10.38 27.66
N GLU A 485 1.20 11.01 28.84
CA GLU A 485 0.63 12.35 29.04
C GLU A 485 1.60 13.29 29.76
N PRO A 486 2.01 14.42 29.14
CA PRO A 486 2.53 15.55 29.87
C PRO A 486 1.37 16.19 30.64
N VAL A 487 1.49 16.21 31.97
CA VAL A 487 0.70 17.12 32.82
C VAL A 487 1.26 18.53 32.69
#